data_AF-A0A151JG14-F1
#
_entry.id   AF-A0A151JG14-F1
#
_cell.length_a   1.000
_cell.length_b   1.000
_cell.length_c   1.000
_cell.angle_alpha   90.00
_cell.angle_beta   90.00
_cell.angle_gamma   90.00
#
_symmetry.space_group_name_H-M   'P 1'
#
loop_
_entity.id
_entity.type
_entity.pdbx_description
1 polymer ?
#
loop_
_entity_poly.entity_id
_entity_poly.type
_entity_poly.pdbx_seq_one_letter_code
_entity_poly.pdbx_strand_id
1 'polypeptide(L)'
;MRAKRQKDQRIALTSKVSALTEDSDYKELLDEAMQELDRQQEASNAEIERLTTNLGDTESMYYDAESDKEELENILLGLRAKLEHLESRFNGKDSGLPALVKGAENDLYEDEILNILLDVLKPAYNSAKQFSRRRDVLQDLIEHNKPNSLKAEFFEELKKELKDYRSLTPKLREIFALANIEVVTDGSHNKAKFIGEERYGVTFAKTASDSHAGKNNVTTIRDNLF
;
A
#
# COMPACT_ATOMS: atom_id res chain seq x y z
N MET A 1 54.85 -0.70 -11.25
CA MET A 1 55.18 -0.34 -12.66
C MET A 1 55.42 1.17 -12.84
N ARG A 2 54.52 2.06 -12.41
CA ARG A 2 54.64 3.53 -12.54
C ARG A 2 55.89 4.14 -11.90
N ALA A 3 56.22 3.76 -10.66
CA ALA A 3 57.37 4.29 -9.93
C ALA A 3 58.74 3.93 -10.54
N LYS A 4 58.86 2.75 -11.17
CA LYS A 4 60.08 2.32 -11.88
C LYS A 4 60.27 3.13 -13.17
N ARG A 5 59.20 3.34 -13.94
CA ARG A 5 59.21 4.15 -15.18
C ARG A 5 59.58 5.61 -14.91
N GLN A 6 59.06 6.22 -13.85
CA GLN A 6 59.42 7.59 -13.46
C GLN A 6 60.89 7.72 -13.06
N LYS A 7 61.44 6.71 -12.36
CA LYS A 7 62.87 6.65 -12.02
C LYS A 7 63.75 6.55 -13.27
N ASP A 8 63.38 5.69 -14.21
CA ASP A 8 64.11 5.50 -15.47
C ASP A 8 64.05 6.76 -16.37
N GLN A 9 62.89 7.43 -16.44
CA GLN A 9 62.73 8.74 -17.11
C GLN A 9 63.62 9.81 -16.49
N ARG A 10 63.69 9.89 -15.15
CA ARG A 10 64.52 10.88 -14.45
C ARG A 10 66.01 10.67 -14.73
N ILE A 11 66.46 9.42 -14.80
CA ILE A 11 67.84 9.08 -15.14
C ILE A 11 68.15 9.48 -16.59
N ALA A 12 67.24 9.19 -17.53
CA ALA A 12 67.39 9.58 -18.94
C ALA A 12 67.44 11.11 -19.13
N LEU A 13 66.56 11.86 -18.45
CA LEU A 13 66.55 13.33 -18.46
C LEU A 13 67.84 13.91 -17.88
N THR A 14 68.33 13.35 -16.78
CA THR A 14 69.58 13.80 -16.14
C THR A 14 70.78 13.60 -17.06
N SER A 15 70.83 12.47 -17.77
CA SER A 15 71.85 12.19 -18.79
C SER A 15 71.74 13.11 -20.02
N LYS A 16 70.51 13.45 -20.42
CA LYS A 16 70.23 14.34 -21.56
C LYS A 16 70.68 15.76 -21.26
N VAL A 17 70.38 16.26 -20.05
CA VAL A 17 70.82 17.58 -19.55
C VAL A 17 72.35 17.70 -19.49
N SER A 18 73.06 16.65 -19.07
CA SER A 18 74.53 16.67 -18.98
C SER A 18 75.24 16.67 -20.35
N ALA A 19 74.53 16.39 -21.44
CA ALA A 19 75.08 16.27 -22.79
C ALA A 19 74.81 17.49 -23.68
N LEU A 20 74.07 18.49 -23.20
CA LEU A 20 73.76 19.72 -23.93
C LEU A 20 74.98 20.64 -23.95
N THR A 21 75.25 21.26 -25.11
CA THR A 21 76.43 22.12 -25.29
C THR A 21 76.11 23.50 -25.87
N GLU A 22 74.95 23.65 -26.54
CA GLU A 22 74.52 24.91 -27.16
C GLU A 22 73.18 25.41 -26.61
N ASP A 23 72.93 26.73 -26.69
CA ASP A 23 71.70 27.38 -26.18
C ASP A 23 70.42 26.92 -26.91
N SER A 24 70.56 26.39 -28.15
CA SER A 24 69.46 25.79 -28.91
C SER A 24 68.98 24.47 -28.29
N ASP A 25 69.90 23.65 -27.79
CA ASP A 25 69.58 22.33 -27.23
C ASP A 25 68.76 22.45 -25.93
N TYR A 26 69.00 23.53 -25.16
CA TYR A 26 68.22 23.83 -23.95
C TYR A 26 66.79 24.27 -24.27
N LYS A 27 66.57 25.00 -25.37
CA LYS A 27 65.22 25.39 -25.81
C LYS A 27 64.40 24.18 -26.26
N GLU A 28 65.00 23.28 -27.03
CA GLU A 28 64.34 22.03 -27.44
C GLU A 28 63.98 21.14 -26.25
N LEU A 29 64.87 21.01 -25.26
CA LEU A 29 64.57 20.26 -24.04
C LEU A 29 63.44 20.90 -23.22
N LEU A 30 63.39 22.24 -23.17
CA LEU A 30 62.32 22.95 -22.48
C LEU A 30 60.97 22.73 -23.18
N ASP A 31 60.92 22.82 -24.50
CA ASP A 31 59.72 22.56 -25.28
C ASP A 31 59.23 21.11 -25.12
N GLU A 32 60.14 20.14 -25.10
CA GLU A 32 59.81 18.73 -24.85
C GLU A 32 59.25 18.52 -23.43
N ALA A 33 59.85 19.17 -22.43
CA ALA A 33 59.38 19.12 -21.04
C ALA A 33 58.00 19.76 -20.87
N MET A 34 57.74 20.88 -21.55
CA MET A 34 56.43 21.54 -21.56
C MET A 34 55.36 20.65 -22.21
N GLN A 35 55.66 20.05 -23.37
CA GLN A 35 54.72 19.13 -24.03
C GLN A 35 54.40 17.89 -23.18
N GLU A 36 55.38 17.35 -22.47
CA GLU A 36 55.16 16.20 -21.58
C GLU A 36 54.35 16.61 -20.34
N LEU A 37 54.56 17.82 -19.81
CA LEU A 37 53.75 18.36 -18.72
C LEU A 37 52.29 18.53 -19.15
N ASP A 38 52.04 19.07 -20.35
CA ASP A 38 50.70 19.25 -20.91
C ASP A 38 50.00 17.90 -21.07
N ARG A 39 50.68 16.88 -21.61
CA ARG A 39 50.14 15.51 -21.72
C ARG A 39 49.79 14.89 -20.36
N GLN A 40 50.63 15.12 -19.35
CA GLN A 40 50.36 14.64 -17.99
C GLN A 40 49.15 15.36 -17.38
N GLN A 41 49.03 16.66 -17.61
CA GLN A 41 47.90 17.46 -17.13
C GLN A 41 46.59 17.02 -17.80
N GLU A 42 46.59 16.81 -19.12
CA GLU A 42 45.45 16.28 -19.87
C GLU A 42 45.03 14.89 -19.38
N ALA A 43 46.00 13.98 -19.19
CA ALA A 43 45.72 12.64 -18.68
C ALA A 43 45.16 12.67 -17.25
N SER A 44 45.66 13.58 -16.40
CA SER A 44 45.16 13.77 -15.04
C SER A 44 43.73 14.34 -15.04
N ASN A 45 43.45 15.33 -15.88
CA ASN A 45 42.13 15.94 -15.99
C ASN A 45 41.10 14.93 -16.51
N ALA A 46 41.44 14.13 -17.52
CA ALA A 46 40.57 13.08 -18.03
C ALA A 46 40.24 12.01 -16.96
N GLU A 47 41.20 11.69 -16.08
CA GLU A 47 40.95 10.76 -14.97
C GLU A 47 40.06 11.40 -13.89
N ILE A 48 40.25 12.68 -13.57
CA ILE A 48 39.39 13.42 -12.65
C ILE A 48 37.95 13.47 -13.17
N GLU A 49 37.75 13.76 -14.46
CA GLU A 49 36.42 13.77 -15.08
C GLU A 49 35.74 12.40 -14.97
N ARG A 50 36.46 11.32 -15.30
CA ARG A 50 35.94 9.94 -15.15
C ARG A 50 35.54 9.61 -13.72
N LEU A 51 36.39 9.96 -12.75
CA LEU A 51 36.10 9.72 -11.34
C LEU A 51 34.90 10.56 -10.87
N THR A 52 34.76 11.79 -11.38
CA THR A 52 33.64 12.68 -11.06
C THR A 52 32.32 12.13 -11.62
N THR A 53 32.31 11.66 -12.87
CA THR A 53 31.12 11.01 -13.47
C THR A 53 30.76 9.75 -12.70
N ASN A 54 31.72 8.86 -12.45
CA ASN A 54 31.46 7.63 -11.70
C ASN A 54 30.93 7.93 -10.30
N LEU A 55 31.46 8.94 -9.61
CA LEU A 55 30.98 9.34 -8.29
C LEU A 55 29.51 9.79 -8.38
N GLY A 56 29.17 10.65 -9.33
CA GLY A 56 27.79 11.11 -9.54
C GLY A 56 26.82 9.97 -9.85
N ASP A 57 27.23 9.02 -10.69
CA ASP A 57 26.43 7.82 -10.99
C ASP A 57 26.22 6.97 -9.73
N THR A 58 27.27 6.76 -8.92
CA THR A 58 27.14 6.00 -7.67
C THR A 58 26.30 6.72 -6.61
N GLU A 59 26.36 8.04 -6.54
CA GLU A 59 25.51 8.83 -5.65
C GLU A 59 24.05 8.73 -6.06
N SER A 60 23.75 8.82 -7.37
CA SER A 60 22.39 8.61 -7.88
C SER A 60 21.85 7.23 -7.50
N MET A 61 22.64 6.17 -7.74
CA MET A 61 22.25 4.81 -7.37
C MET A 61 22.03 4.64 -5.86
N TYR A 62 22.80 5.34 -5.03
CA TYR A 62 22.62 5.31 -3.58
C TYR A 62 21.29 5.93 -3.16
N TYR A 63 20.92 7.09 -3.72
CA TYR A 63 19.65 7.74 -3.42
C TYR A 63 18.45 6.90 -3.87
N ASP A 64 18.54 6.27 -5.05
CA ASP A 64 17.49 5.36 -5.53
C ASP A 64 17.32 4.16 -4.60
N ALA A 65 18.43 3.54 -4.18
CA ALA A 65 18.39 2.40 -3.26
C ALA A 65 17.86 2.77 -1.86
N GLU A 66 18.16 3.97 -1.36
CA GLU A 66 17.62 4.45 -0.08
C GLU A 66 16.11 4.71 -0.17
N SER A 67 15.64 5.25 -1.30
CA SER A 67 14.19 5.41 -1.58
C SER A 67 13.47 4.06 -1.60
N ASP A 68 14.00 3.07 -2.33
CA ASP A 68 13.43 1.72 -2.40
C ASP A 68 13.38 1.05 -1.01
N LYS A 69 14.42 1.28 -0.19
CA LYS A 69 14.48 0.77 1.17
C LYS A 69 13.38 1.37 2.06
N GLU A 70 13.16 2.69 1.99
CA GLU A 70 12.07 3.35 2.73
C GLU A 70 10.69 2.79 2.32
N GLU A 71 10.46 2.55 1.03
CA GLU A 71 9.22 1.95 0.55
C GLU A 71 9.01 0.53 1.12
N LEU A 72 10.06 -0.31 1.08
CA LEU A 72 10.01 -1.66 1.61
C LEU A 72 9.80 -1.70 3.12
N GLU A 73 10.42 -0.79 3.87
CA GLU A 73 10.22 -0.67 5.32
C GLU A 73 8.77 -0.31 5.67
N ASN A 74 8.15 0.59 4.91
CA ASN A 74 6.74 0.95 5.08
C ASN A 74 5.80 -0.23 4.80
N ILE A 75 6.05 -0.98 3.72
CA ILE A 75 5.27 -2.19 3.39
C ILE A 75 5.42 -3.23 4.50
N LEU A 76 6.64 -3.43 4.99
CA LEU A 76 6.95 -4.39 6.05
C LEU A 76 6.22 -4.03 7.36
N LEU A 77 6.19 -2.75 7.71
CA LEU A 77 5.43 -2.26 8.86
C LEU A 77 3.94 -2.56 8.72
N GLY A 78 3.35 -2.29 7.54
CA GLY A 78 1.94 -2.59 7.27
C GLY A 78 1.61 -4.09 7.33
N LEU A 79 2.51 -4.95 6.84
CA LEU A 79 2.35 -6.40 6.92
C LEU A 79 2.47 -6.92 8.35
N ARG A 80 3.41 -6.39 9.14
CA ARG A 80 3.53 -6.73 10.56
C ARG A 80 2.27 -6.38 11.35
N ALA A 81 1.71 -5.19 11.14
CA ALA A 81 0.45 -4.80 11.78
C ALA A 81 -0.72 -5.75 11.40
N LYS A 82 -0.79 -6.19 10.14
CA LYS A 82 -1.78 -7.19 9.69
C LYS A 82 -1.57 -8.55 10.35
N LEU A 83 -0.31 -9.01 10.45
CA LEU A 83 0.02 -10.27 11.12
C LEU A 83 -0.34 -10.20 12.60
N GLU A 84 0.03 -9.15 13.31
CA GLU A 84 -0.30 -8.97 14.73
C GLU A 84 -1.82 -8.93 14.94
N HIS A 85 -2.56 -8.26 14.04
CA HIS A 85 -4.03 -8.26 14.07
C HIS A 85 -4.62 -9.66 13.88
N LEU A 86 -4.12 -10.43 12.91
CA LEU A 86 -4.54 -11.81 12.67
C LEU A 86 -4.17 -12.70 13.85
N GLU A 87 -2.93 -12.63 14.33
CA GLU A 87 -2.45 -13.37 15.49
C GLU A 87 -3.26 -13.04 16.73
N SER A 88 -3.63 -11.78 16.98
CA SER A 88 -4.54 -11.40 18.07
C SER A 88 -5.94 -12.02 17.92
N ARG A 89 -6.46 -12.15 16.68
CA ARG A 89 -7.75 -12.82 16.41
C ARG A 89 -7.70 -14.34 16.65
N PHE A 90 -6.51 -14.95 16.56
CA PHE A 90 -6.30 -16.38 16.73
C PHE A 90 -5.71 -16.76 18.10
N ASN A 91 -5.01 -15.85 18.79
CA ASN A 91 -4.45 -16.08 20.13
C ASN A 91 -5.59 -16.16 21.15
N GLY A 92 -5.70 -17.30 21.82
CA GLY A 92 -6.75 -17.58 22.80
C GLY A 92 -7.92 -18.41 22.27
N LYS A 93 -7.94 -18.76 20.99
CA LYS A 93 -8.80 -19.83 20.48
C LYS A 93 -7.99 -21.11 20.51
N ASP A 94 -8.33 -22.04 21.40
CA ASP A 94 -7.85 -23.43 21.28
C ASP A 94 -8.09 -23.83 19.83
N SER A 95 -7.01 -24.20 19.13
CA SER A 95 -6.98 -24.61 17.73
C SER A 95 -7.59 -26.02 17.58
N GLY A 96 -8.79 -26.19 18.12
CA GLY A 96 -9.65 -27.33 17.87
C GLY A 96 -10.22 -27.28 16.45
N LEU A 97 -10.81 -28.40 16.04
CA LEU A 97 -11.55 -28.46 14.79
C LEU A 97 -12.72 -27.48 14.85
N PRO A 98 -12.89 -26.60 13.85
CA PRO A 98 -14.00 -25.64 13.83
C PRO A 98 -15.33 -26.39 13.77
N ALA A 99 -16.31 -25.95 14.57
CA ALA A 99 -17.66 -26.52 14.56
C ALA A 99 -18.41 -26.27 13.23
N LEU A 100 -18.04 -25.21 12.51
CA LEU A 100 -18.60 -24.86 11.20
C LEU A 100 -17.49 -24.37 10.27
N VAL A 101 -17.50 -24.85 9.03
CA VAL A 101 -16.58 -24.44 7.97
C VAL A 101 -17.29 -23.47 7.03
N LYS A 102 -16.60 -22.38 6.63
CA LYS A 102 -17.15 -21.25 5.86
C LYS A 102 -17.83 -21.62 4.54
N GLY A 103 -17.40 -22.69 3.88
CA GLY A 103 -17.84 -23.01 2.52
C GLY A 103 -17.09 -22.19 1.46
N ALA A 104 -17.73 -21.92 0.32
CA ALA A 104 -17.10 -21.30 -0.85
C ALA A 104 -17.36 -19.79 -1.01
N GLU A 105 -18.33 -19.24 -0.28
CA GLU A 105 -18.64 -17.80 -0.32
C GLU A 105 -17.60 -16.99 0.45
N ASN A 106 -17.34 -15.77 -0.01
CA ASN A 106 -16.43 -14.83 0.62
C ASN A 106 -17.20 -13.68 1.24
N ASP A 107 -16.62 -13.05 2.26
CA ASP A 107 -17.23 -11.88 2.87
C ASP A 107 -17.16 -10.69 1.89
N LEU A 108 -18.28 -10.02 1.66
CA LEU A 108 -18.36 -8.83 0.80
C LEU A 108 -17.89 -7.55 1.51
N TYR A 109 -17.99 -7.56 2.84
CA TYR A 109 -17.44 -6.57 3.75
C TYR A 109 -16.95 -7.26 5.03
N GLU A 110 -16.20 -6.55 5.88
CA GLU A 110 -15.55 -7.15 7.04
C GLU A 110 -16.55 -7.90 7.97
N ASP A 111 -16.26 -9.18 8.21
CA ASP A 111 -17.03 -10.08 9.08
C ASP A 111 -18.52 -10.25 8.70
N GLU A 112 -18.88 -10.09 7.42
CA GLU A 112 -20.25 -10.27 6.91
C GLU A 112 -20.86 -11.63 7.31
N ILE A 113 -20.23 -12.73 6.90
CA ILE A 113 -20.79 -14.08 7.11
C ILE A 113 -20.92 -14.37 8.61
N LEU A 114 -19.95 -13.92 9.40
CA LEU A 114 -20.01 -14.03 10.87
C LEU A 114 -21.23 -13.29 11.43
N ASN A 115 -21.46 -12.05 11.01
CA ASN A 115 -22.60 -11.26 11.45
C ASN A 115 -23.93 -11.91 11.05
N ILE A 116 -24.05 -12.43 9.83
CA ILE A 116 -25.24 -13.16 9.37
C ILE A 116 -25.50 -14.38 10.26
N LEU A 117 -24.46 -15.17 10.56
CA LEU A 117 -24.59 -16.33 11.44
C LEU A 117 -25.02 -15.92 12.86
N LEU A 118 -24.44 -14.86 13.42
CA LEU A 118 -24.83 -14.34 14.73
C LEU A 118 -26.29 -13.85 14.74
N ASP A 119 -26.74 -13.19 13.68
CA ASP A 119 -28.13 -12.75 13.54
C ASP A 119 -29.11 -13.93 13.45
N VAL A 120 -28.69 -15.09 12.91
CA VAL A 120 -29.46 -16.34 12.94
C VAL A 120 -29.45 -17.00 14.33
N LEU A 121 -28.32 -16.94 15.05
CA LEU A 121 -28.18 -17.56 16.38
C LEU A 121 -28.97 -16.81 17.46
N LYS A 122 -29.07 -15.48 17.39
CA LYS A 122 -29.78 -14.66 18.40
C LYS A 122 -31.25 -15.08 18.61
N PRO A 123 -32.11 -15.21 17.58
CA PRO A 123 -33.47 -15.72 17.75
C PRO A 123 -33.52 -17.16 18.29
N ALA A 124 -32.59 -18.02 17.85
CA ALA A 124 -32.50 -19.39 18.33
C ALA A 124 -32.13 -19.46 19.82
N TYR A 125 -31.27 -18.55 20.29
CA TYR A 125 -30.94 -18.39 21.71
C TYR A 125 -32.14 -17.87 22.50
N ASN A 126 -32.81 -16.82 22.01
CA ASN A 126 -33.96 -16.21 22.68
C ASN A 126 -35.15 -17.17 22.82
N SER A 127 -35.32 -18.08 21.86
CA SER A 127 -36.38 -19.11 21.87
C SER A 127 -35.98 -20.40 22.60
N ALA A 128 -34.71 -20.56 22.99
CA ALA A 128 -34.25 -21.76 23.68
C ALA A 128 -34.78 -21.82 25.11
N LYS A 129 -35.13 -23.03 25.57
CA LYS A 129 -35.56 -23.28 26.95
C LYS A 129 -34.50 -22.79 27.94
N GLN A 130 -34.94 -22.10 29.00
CA GLN A 130 -34.04 -21.69 30.08
C GLN A 130 -33.37 -22.92 30.73
N PHE A 131 -32.11 -22.77 31.13
CA PHE A 131 -31.30 -23.84 31.75
C PHE A 131 -31.19 -25.10 30.88
N SER A 132 -31.11 -24.94 29.56
CA SER A 132 -30.93 -26.06 28.63
C SER A 132 -29.55 -26.01 28.00
N ARG A 133 -28.98 -27.19 27.73
CA ARG A 133 -27.69 -27.30 27.04
C ARG A 133 -27.67 -26.54 25.72
N ARG A 134 -28.78 -26.55 24.98
CA ARG A 134 -28.94 -25.78 23.74
C ARG A 134 -28.73 -24.28 23.98
N ARG A 135 -29.33 -23.73 25.03
CA ARG A 135 -29.19 -22.32 25.37
C ARG A 135 -27.74 -22.00 25.76
N ASP A 136 -27.11 -22.85 26.57
CA ASP A 136 -25.72 -22.66 26.99
C ASP A 136 -24.75 -22.65 25.81
N VAL A 137 -24.91 -23.59 24.86
CA VAL A 137 -24.08 -23.64 23.64
C VAL A 137 -24.29 -22.40 22.76
N LEU A 138 -25.54 -21.97 22.57
CA LEU A 138 -25.83 -20.79 21.76
C LEU A 138 -25.29 -19.50 22.41
N GLN A 139 -25.39 -19.39 23.74
CA GLN A 139 -24.83 -18.28 24.49
C GLN A 139 -23.30 -18.22 24.35
N ASP A 140 -22.63 -19.36 24.56
CA ASP A 140 -21.18 -19.48 24.45
C ASP A 140 -20.67 -19.07 23.06
N LEU A 141 -21.34 -19.53 21.99
CA LEU A 141 -21.04 -19.13 20.62
C LEU A 141 -21.23 -17.62 20.39
N ILE A 142 -22.30 -17.03 20.91
CA ILE A 142 -22.56 -15.59 20.75
C ILE A 142 -21.54 -14.74 21.54
N GLU A 143 -21.14 -15.18 22.73
CA GLU A 143 -20.21 -14.43 23.60
C GLU A 143 -18.77 -14.45 23.07
N HIS A 144 -18.32 -15.58 22.49
CA HIS A 144 -16.97 -15.72 21.96
C HIS A 144 -16.79 -15.23 20.51
N ASN A 145 -17.86 -14.81 19.85
CA ASN A 145 -17.84 -14.29 18.49
C ASN A 145 -18.42 -12.88 18.48
N LYS A 146 -17.53 -11.88 18.55
CA LYS A 146 -17.93 -10.47 18.57
C LYS A 146 -18.39 -10.03 17.16
N PRO A 147 -19.60 -9.47 17.02
CA PRO A 147 -20.06 -8.90 15.76
C PRO A 147 -19.30 -7.62 15.42
N ASN A 148 -19.12 -7.36 14.13
CA ASN A 148 -18.62 -6.07 13.66
C ASN A 148 -19.73 -5.00 13.73
N SER A 149 -19.40 -3.79 14.19
CA SER A 149 -20.33 -2.66 14.25
C SER A 149 -20.61 -2.00 12.90
N LEU A 150 -19.85 -2.35 11.85
CA LEU A 150 -19.96 -1.78 10.50
C LEU A 150 -21.41 -1.75 9.98
N LYS A 151 -22.15 -2.86 10.06
CA LYS A 151 -23.56 -2.93 9.62
C LYS A 151 -24.43 -1.89 10.36
N ALA A 152 -24.26 -1.78 11.68
CA ALA A 152 -25.04 -0.84 12.49
C ALA A 152 -24.67 0.62 12.19
N GLU A 153 -23.37 0.93 12.14
CA GLU A 153 -22.86 2.26 11.83
C GLU A 153 -23.27 2.72 10.43
N PHE A 154 -23.14 1.83 9.44
CA PHE A 154 -23.60 2.06 8.07
C PHE A 154 -25.07 2.46 8.02
N PHE A 155 -25.96 1.71 8.66
CA PHE A 155 -27.39 2.04 8.65
C PHE A 155 -27.74 3.29 9.45
N GLU A 156 -27.02 3.60 10.52
CA GLU A 156 -27.24 4.84 11.27
C GLU A 156 -26.82 6.07 10.46
N GLU A 157 -25.67 6.05 9.80
CA GLU A 157 -25.23 7.14 8.92
C GLU A 157 -26.11 7.23 7.66
N LEU A 158 -26.47 6.09 7.07
CA LEU A 158 -27.35 6.04 5.91
C LEU A 158 -28.73 6.64 6.22
N LYS A 159 -29.31 6.36 7.40
CA LYS A 159 -30.58 6.98 7.83
C LYS A 159 -30.46 8.50 8.00
N LYS A 160 -29.37 8.99 8.57
CA LYS A 160 -29.13 10.43 8.76
C LYS A 160 -29.05 11.13 7.41
N GLU A 161 -28.27 10.59 6.48
CA GLU A 161 -28.06 11.20 5.17
C GLU A 161 -29.29 11.07 4.26
N LEU A 162 -30.04 9.96 4.37
CA LEU A 162 -31.25 9.76 3.56
C LEU A 162 -32.49 10.50 4.08
N LYS A 163 -32.47 11.07 5.30
CA LYS A 163 -33.61 11.80 5.86
C LYS A 163 -33.99 13.03 5.03
N ASP A 164 -32.99 13.77 4.54
CA ASP A 164 -33.16 14.97 3.70
C ASP A 164 -32.73 14.72 2.25
N TYR A 165 -32.87 13.47 1.79
CA TYR A 165 -32.36 13.02 0.50
C TYR A 165 -33.00 13.77 -0.68
N ARG A 166 -32.22 14.60 -1.37
CA ARG A 166 -32.64 15.24 -2.63
C ARG A 166 -31.90 14.69 -3.84
N SER A 167 -30.67 14.26 -3.65
CA SER A 167 -29.80 13.75 -4.71
C SER A 167 -28.62 13.00 -4.10
N LEU A 168 -27.89 12.24 -4.91
CA LEU A 168 -26.67 11.54 -4.48
C LEU A 168 -25.56 12.55 -4.12
N THR A 169 -25.31 12.74 -2.83
CA THR A 169 -24.24 13.61 -2.31
C THR A 169 -22.89 12.87 -2.29
N PRO A 170 -21.74 13.58 -2.32
CA PRO A 170 -20.43 12.97 -2.09
C PRO A 170 -20.37 12.19 -0.77
N LYS A 171 -20.95 12.74 0.29
CA LYS A 171 -21.05 12.10 1.60
C LYS A 171 -21.84 10.79 1.57
N LEU A 172 -22.94 10.73 0.82
CA LEU A 172 -23.67 9.47 0.66
C LEU A 172 -22.83 8.41 -0.05
N ARG A 173 -22.03 8.80 -1.06
CA ARG A 173 -21.07 7.88 -1.71
C ARG A 173 -20.00 7.39 -0.74
N GLU A 174 -19.48 8.25 0.14
CA GLU A 174 -18.54 7.85 1.19
C GLU A 174 -19.15 6.83 2.14
N ILE A 175 -20.40 7.02 2.57
CA ILE A 175 -21.12 6.05 3.43
C ILE A 175 -21.23 4.69 2.76
N PHE A 176 -21.57 4.64 1.46
CA PHE A 176 -21.60 3.37 0.71
C PHE A 176 -20.22 2.74 0.56
N ALA A 177 -19.18 3.55 0.32
CA ALA A 177 -17.82 3.05 0.21
C ALA A 177 -17.31 2.38 1.50
N LEU A 178 -17.74 2.84 2.69
CA LEU A 178 -17.43 2.19 3.97
C LEU A 178 -17.85 0.72 4.03
N ALA A 179 -18.92 0.36 3.33
CA ALA A 179 -19.44 -1.01 3.26
C ALA A 179 -19.04 -1.73 1.96
N ASN A 180 -18.02 -1.25 1.24
CA ASN A 180 -17.59 -1.79 -0.04
C ASN A 180 -18.71 -1.80 -1.11
N ILE A 181 -19.60 -0.81 -1.05
CA ILE A 181 -20.71 -0.63 -1.99
C ILE A 181 -20.41 0.53 -2.93
N GLU A 182 -20.58 0.30 -4.23
CA GLU A 182 -20.57 1.37 -5.23
C GLU A 182 -21.98 1.77 -5.63
N VAL A 183 -22.14 3.07 -5.94
CA VAL A 183 -23.40 3.63 -6.44
C VAL A 183 -23.20 4.15 -7.86
N VAL A 184 -23.90 3.52 -8.80
CA VAL A 184 -23.94 3.88 -10.22
C VAL A 184 -25.28 4.55 -10.50
N THR A 185 -25.27 5.69 -11.19
CA THR A 185 -26.50 6.37 -11.60
C THR A 185 -26.88 5.92 -13.00
N ASP A 186 -28.10 5.37 -13.15
CA ASP A 186 -28.67 4.95 -14.43
C ASP A 186 -30.02 5.67 -14.64
N GLY A 187 -30.00 6.69 -15.50
CA GLY A 187 -31.17 7.53 -15.78
C GLY A 187 -31.77 8.20 -14.53
N SER A 188 -33.02 7.84 -14.22
CA SER A 188 -33.79 8.35 -13.06
C SER A 188 -33.52 7.60 -11.75
N HIS A 189 -32.72 6.55 -11.79
CA HIS A 189 -32.46 5.69 -10.64
C HIS A 189 -30.97 5.59 -10.32
N ASN A 190 -30.67 5.33 -9.06
CA ASN A 190 -29.35 4.90 -8.62
C ASN A 190 -29.38 3.40 -8.37
N LYS A 191 -28.32 2.70 -8.74
CA LYS A 191 -28.08 1.30 -8.43
C LYS A 191 -26.93 1.22 -7.44
N ALA A 192 -27.15 0.64 -6.27
CA ALA A 192 -26.12 0.29 -5.31
C ALA A 192 -25.81 -1.20 -5.40
N LYS A 193 -24.53 -1.57 -5.44
CA LYS A 193 -24.06 -2.97 -5.44
C LYS A 193 -22.69 -3.09 -4.77
N PHE A 194 -22.35 -4.28 -4.30
CA PHE A 194 -21.01 -4.53 -3.78
C PHE A 194 -19.97 -4.48 -4.92
N ILE A 195 -18.80 -3.91 -4.64
CA ILE A 195 -17.74 -3.78 -5.65
C ILE A 195 -17.28 -5.18 -6.07
N GLY A 196 -17.31 -5.44 -7.37
CA GLY A 196 -16.94 -6.74 -7.94
C GLY A 196 -18.02 -7.81 -7.84
N GLU A 197 -19.21 -7.48 -7.34
CA GLU A 197 -20.34 -8.41 -7.27
C GLU A 197 -21.59 -7.91 -8.01
N GLU A 198 -22.04 -8.68 -8.99
CA GLU A 198 -23.20 -8.35 -9.81
C GLU A 198 -24.48 -9.06 -9.35
N ARG A 199 -24.34 -10.11 -8.52
CA ARG A 199 -25.48 -10.93 -8.04
C ARG A 199 -26.45 -10.11 -7.19
N TYR A 200 -25.93 -9.13 -6.45
CA TYR A 200 -26.67 -8.38 -5.45
C TYR A 200 -26.63 -6.89 -5.79
N GLY A 201 -27.76 -6.34 -6.18
CA GLY A 201 -27.87 -4.92 -6.51
C GLY A 201 -29.26 -4.39 -6.21
N VAL A 202 -29.31 -3.18 -5.67
CA VAL A 202 -30.56 -2.50 -5.30
C VAL A 202 -30.70 -1.19 -6.06
N THR A 203 -31.87 -0.98 -6.64
CA THR A 203 -32.21 0.24 -7.37
C THR A 203 -33.09 1.13 -6.50
N PHE A 204 -32.74 2.42 -6.38
CA PHE A 204 -33.50 3.42 -5.62
C PHE A 204 -33.62 4.74 -6.40
N ALA A 205 -34.65 5.53 -6.11
CA ALA A 205 -34.93 6.76 -6.85
C ALA A 205 -33.83 7.81 -6.65
N LYS A 206 -33.52 8.59 -7.70
CA LYS A 206 -32.50 9.65 -7.67
C LYS A 206 -32.90 10.87 -6.83
N THR A 207 -34.20 11.15 -6.76
CA THR A 207 -34.80 12.28 -6.04
C THR A 207 -35.93 11.77 -5.17
N ALA A 208 -36.01 12.22 -3.92
CA ALA A 208 -37.17 11.97 -3.08
C ALA A 208 -38.37 12.78 -3.61
N SER A 209 -39.38 12.10 -4.13
CA SER A 209 -40.67 12.73 -4.47
C SER A 209 -41.57 12.92 -3.26
N ASP A 210 -41.28 12.26 -2.14
CA ASP A 210 -42.06 12.30 -0.89
C ASP A 210 -41.12 12.23 0.34
N SER A 211 -41.60 12.79 1.44
CA SER A 211 -41.01 12.75 2.80
C SER A 211 -40.68 11.34 3.31
N HIS A 212 -41.34 10.30 2.80
CA HIS A 212 -41.07 8.89 3.16
C HIS A 212 -40.06 8.19 2.24
N ALA A 213 -39.67 8.80 1.11
CA ALA A 213 -38.82 8.15 0.13
C ALA A 213 -37.46 7.75 0.70
N GLY A 214 -36.87 8.57 1.58
CA GLY A 214 -35.62 8.26 2.27
C GLY A 214 -35.70 7.01 3.15
N LYS A 215 -36.78 6.89 3.95
CA LYS A 215 -37.02 5.71 4.80
C LYS A 215 -37.22 4.44 3.96
N ASN A 216 -37.96 4.55 2.86
CA ASN A 216 -38.21 3.43 1.96
C ASN A 216 -36.90 2.97 1.31
N ASN A 217 -36.05 3.89 0.86
CA ASN A 217 -34.74 3.57 0.31
C ASN A 217 -33.87 2.81 1.32
N VAL A 218 -33.82 3.26 2.59
CA VAL A 218 -33.08 2.55 3.66
C VAL A 218 -33.60 1.12 3.82
N THR A 219 -34.91 0.91 3.85
CA THR A 219 -35.51 -0.42 3.98
C THR A 219 -35.16 -1.30 2.79
N THR A 220 -35.31 -0.80 1.56
CA THR A 220 -34.96 -1.56 0.36
C THR A 220 -33.47 -1.94 0.34
N ILE A 221 -32.58 -1.03 0.73
CA ILE A 221 -31.14 -1.31 0.83
C ILE A 221 -30.87 -2.39 1.88
N ARG A 222 -31.55 -2.30 3.03
CA ARG A 222 -31.41 -3.31 4.09
C ARG A 222 -31.82 -4.69 3.60
N ASP A 223 -33.00 -4.82 3.04
CA ASP A 223 -33.57 -6.13 2.72
C ASP A 223 -32.84 -6.84 1.55
N ASN A 224 -32.13 -6.08 0.70
CA ASN A 224 -31.45 -6.63 -0.48
C ASN A 224 -29.93 -6.79 -0.33
N LEU A 225 -29.29 -6.05 0.59
CA LEU A 225 -27.83 -6.09 0.75
C LEU A 225 -27.37 -6.63 2.12
N PHE A 226 -28.26 -6.81 3.11
CA PHE A 226 -27.90 -7.14 4.50
C PHE A 226 -28.88 -8.06 5.23
#